data_AF-A0AA86PBL4-F1
#
_entry.id   AF-A0AA86PBL4-F1
#
_cell.length_a   1.000
_cell.length_b   1.000
_cell.length_c   1.000
_cell.angle_alpha   90.00
_cell.angle_beta   90.00
_cell.angle_gamma   90.00
#
_symmetry.space_group_name_H-M   'P 1'
#
loop_
_entity.id
_entity.type
_entity.pdbx_description
1 polymer ?
#
loop_
_entity_poly.entity_id
_entity_poly.type
_entity_poly.pdbx_seq_one_letter_code
_entity_poly.pdbx_strand_id
1 'polypeptide(L)'
;MQTFKQLLLQKFSQRCQLADINVLQFTEDQPQVYQQIHVDVLRSMNRIKEISEQYKIQIKTCQVLFEKFVMDSFCHLQNQQQQLYYQGLLDVFELSFAAFADYTKISSCQDWFQYQENNFKPFYGDISQFFQIDYEMLTIINLNLYSYLFKQTNFSIDVMNKQGIMTRNYINKYDSQLFEMIEIIPKNEFDTIMLKNQVSCCLHSTNSLEISFKLAELYLTSEIDKQSFIIQQLLSLACRKTTTIFCESKYDKLYKNIDVSCKQLRLSDDSLETAHIIMSDAMSQLLTPENAFVIQQYLDQVVQRYSSYKLQSNIVLATQIGVSVAALAVGLPGLIVGLSLAAFKAKRK
;
A
#
# COMPACT_ATOMS: atom_id res chain seq x y z
N MET A 1 -13.60 5.19 5.55
CA MET A 1 -14.55 4.29 4.85
C MET A 1 -15.33 4.97 3.71
N GLN A 2 -16.14 6.02 3.96
CA GLN A 2 -17.00 6.60 2.89
C GLN A 2 -16.22 7.16 1.68
N THR A 3 -15.14 7.90 1.92
CA THR A 3 -14.25 8.40 0.85
C THR A 3 -13.68 7.25 0.01
N PHE A 4 -13.30 6.14 0.64
CA PHE A 4 -12.78 4.97 -0.04
C PHE A 4 -13.87 4.25 -0.87
N LYS A 5 -15.09 4.11 -0.34
CA LYS A 5 -16.25 3.61 -1.12
C LYS A 5 -16.48 4.44 -2.39
N GLN A 6 -16.49 5.76 -2.24
CA GLN A 6 -16.68 6.68 -3.36
C GLN A 6 -15.55 6.55 -4.39
N LEU A 7 -14.30 6.44 -3.94
CA LEU A 7 -13.17 6.17 -4.83
C LEU A 7 -13.40 4.87 -5.63
N LEU A 8 -13.76 3.78 -4.95
CA LEU A 8 -13.98 2.49 -5.59
C LEU A 8 -15.08 2.57 -6.65
N LEU A 9 -16.20 3.20 -6.31
CA LEU A 9 -17.31 3.42 -7.23
C LEU A 9 -16.93 4.32 -8.40
N GLN A 10 -16.17 5.40 -8.19
CA GLN A 10 -15.84 6.34 -9.26
C GLN A 10 -14.83 5.78 -10.25
N LYS A 11 -13.85 5.00 -9.77
CA LYS A 11 -12.72 4.54 -10.61
C LYS A 11 -12.85 3.11 -11.13
N PHE A 12 -13.61 2.26 -10.43
CA PHE A 12 -13.59 0.81 -10.69
C PHE A 12 -14.98 0.22 -10.95
N SER A 13 -16.06 1.01 -11.02
CA SER A 13 -17.41 0.52 -11.36
C SER A 13 -17.69 0.38 -12.86
N GLN A 14 -16.68 0.56 -13.72
CA GLN A 14 -16.86 0.45 -15.16
C GLN A 14 -17.33 -0.97 -15.50
N ARG A 15 -18.58 -1.07 -15.98
CA ARG A 15 -19.20 -2.37 -16.29
C ARG A 15 -18.40 -3.11 -17.35
N CYS A 16 -18.17 -4.38 -17.09
CA CYS A 16 -17.62 -5.35 -18.01
C CYS A 16 -18.53 -6.59 -18.01
N GLN A 17 -18.51 -7.34 -19.11
CA GLN A 17 -19.23 -8.61 -19.16
C GLN A 17 -18.56 -9.61 -18.23
N LEU A 18 -19.28 -10.09 -17.23
CA LEU A 18 -18.86 -11.21 -16.40
C LEU A 18 -19.14 -12.50 -17.16
N ALA A 19 -18.12 -13.34 -17.32
CA ALA A 19 -18.30 -14.69 -17.86
C ALA A 19 -19.15 -15.53 -16.90
N ASP A 20 -19.81 -16.57 -17.40
CA ASP A 20 -20.39 -17.58 -16.51
C ASP A 20 -19.26 -18.46 -15.98
N ILE A 21 -19.09 -18.51 -14.66
CA ILE A 21 -17.91 -19.10 -14.01
C ILE A 21 -18.32 -20.10 -12.96
N ASN A 22 -17.71 -21.28 -13.07
CA ASN A 22 -17.83 -22.32 -12.07
C ASN A 22 -16.60 -22.31 -11.14
N VAL A 23 -16.76 -21.75 -9.94
CA VAL A 23 -15.71 -21.73 -8.91
C VAL A 23 -15.27 -23.14 -8.51
N LEU A 24 -16.20 -24.11 -8.43
CA LEU A 24 -15.86 -25.50 -8.12
C LEU A 24 -14.91 -26.08 -9.17
N GLN A 25 -15.23 -25.86 -10.45
CA GLN A 25 -14.36 -26.29 -11.53
C GLN A 25 -12.97 -25.63 -11.43
N PHE A 26 -12.88 -24.34 -11.11
CA PHE A 26 -11.59 -23.68 -10.89
C PHE A 26 -10.78 -24.35 -9.76
N THR A 27 -11.42 -24.72 -8.64
CA THR A 27 -10.72 -25.39 -7.53
C THR A 27 -10.16 -26.77 -7.91
N GLU A 28 -10.79 -27.44 -8.89
CA GLU A 28 -10.34 -28.72 -9.44
C GLU A 28 -9.24 -28.54 -10.50
N ASP A 29 -9.40 -27.56 -11.39
CA ASP A 29 -8.48 -27.28 -12.51
C ASP A 29 -7.18 -26.59 -12.05
N GLN A 30 -7.24 -25.76 -11.00
CA GLN A 30 -6.12 -24.95 -10.48
C GLN A 30 -5.92 -25.08 -8.96
N PRO A 31 -5.72 -26.31 -8.44
CA PRO A 31 -5.73 -26.57 -7.00
C PRO A 31 -4.61 -25.86 -6.23
N GLN A 32 -3.45 -25.65 -6.87
CA GLN A 32 -2.31 -24.97 -6.23
C GLN A 32 -2.57 -23.48 -5.98
N VAL A 33 -3.13 -22.78 -6.98
CA VAL A 33 -3.47 -21.36 -6.87
C VAL A 33 -4.59 -21.16 -5.86
N TYR A 34 -5.63 -22.00 -5.93
CA TYR A 34 -6.70 -22.00 -4.94
C TYR A 34 -6.16 -22.22 -3.52
N GLN A 35 -5.31 -23.22 -3.31
CA GLN A 35 -4.72 -23.49 -1.99
C GLN A 35 -3.92 -22.29 -1.46
N GLN A 36 -3.24 -21.55 -2.33
CA GLN A 36 -2.50 -20.36 -1.92
C GLN A 36 -3.46 -19.23 -1.47
N ILE A 37 -4.51 -18.96 -2.25
CA ILE A 37 -5.56 -17.99 -1.89
C ILE A 37 -6.19 -18.38 -0.55
N HIS A 38 -6.54 -19.65 -0.40
CA HIS A 38 -7.16 -20.19 0.81
C HIS A 38 -6.30 -19.93 2.06
N VAL A 39 -5.01 -20.28 1.99
CA VAL A 39 -4.07 -20.07 3.11
C VAL A 39 -3.89 -18.57 3.42
N ASP A 40 -3.86 -17.72 2.39
CA ASP A 40 -3.75 -16.27 2.58
C ASP A 40 -5.01 -15.69 3.22
N VAL A 41 -6.21 -16.16 2.83
CA VAL A 41 -7.47 -15.76 3.46
C VAL A 41 -7.50 -16.16 4.94
N LEU A 42 -7.05 -17.38 5.28
CA LEU A 42 -6.98 -17.85 6.68
C LEU A 42 -6.11 -16.97 7.58
N ARG A 43 -5.13 -16.27 7.01
CA ARG A 43 -4.21 -15.36 7.70
C ARG A 43 -4.61 -13.89 7.60
N SER A 44 -5.65 -13.58 6.81
CA SER A 44 -6.19 -12.23 6.58
C SER A 44 -7.25 -11.85 7.62
N MET A 45 -7.95 -10.72 7.39
CA MET A 45 -9.01 -10.17 8.25
C MET A 45 -8.52 -9.54 9.55
N ASN A 46 -7.22 -9.23 9.65
CA ASN A 46 -6.67 -8.59 10.84
C ASN A 46 -7.16 -7.15 11.00
N ARG A 47 -7.49 -6.45 9.91
CA ARG A 47 -7.89 -5.02 9.94
C ARG A 47 -9.34 -4.82 10.36
N ILE A 48 -10.16 -5.86 10.21
CA ILE A 48 -11.56 -5.82 10.61
C ILE A 48 -11.81 -6.40 12.00
N LYS A 49 -10.75 -6.74 12.78
CA LYS A 49 -10.88 -7.33 14.12
C LYS A 49 -11.76 -6.50 15.05
N GLU A 50 -11.52 -5.20 15.11
CA GLU A 50 -12.30 -4.28 15.95
C GLU A 50 -13.78 -4.26 15.54
N ILE A 51 -14.07 -4.25 14.24
CA ILE A 51 -15.45 -4.36 13.74
C ILE A 51 -16.05 -5.72 14.11
N SER A 52 -15.28 -6.80 13.94
CA SER A 52 -15.72 -8.15 14.29
C SER A 52 -16.10 -8.23 15.78
N GLU A 53 -15.29 -7.65 16.66
CA GLU A 53 -15.55 -7.58 18.10
C GLU A 53 -16.79 -6.74 18.41
N GLN A 54 -16.91 -5.55 17.81
CA GLN A 54 -18.06 -4.65 17.99
C GLN A 54 -19.39 -5.33 17.62
N TYR A 55 -19.43 -6.03 16.50
CA TYR A 55 -20.64 -6.71 16.00
C TYR A 55 -20.77 -8.16 16.49
N LYS A 56 -19.85 -8.62 17.35
CA LYS A 56 -19.77 -10.00 17.85
C LYS A 56 -19.75 -11.05 16.74
N ILE A 57 -19.06 -10.73 15.64
CA ILE A 57 -18.85 -11.62 14.51
C ILE A 57 -17.61 -12.45 14.76
N GLN A 58 -17.66 -13.75 14.49
CA GLN A 58 -16.45 -14.56 14.47
C GLN A 58 -15.60 -14.23 13.24
N ILE A 59 -14.29 -14.03 13.41
CA ILE A 59 -13.37 -13.77 12.29
C ILE A 59 -13.46 -14.84 11.20
N LYS A 60 -13.70 -16.10 11.59
CA LYS A 60 -13.89 -17.21 10.65
C LYS A 60 -15.08 -17.01 9.72
N THR A 61 -16.18 -16.42 10.20
CA THR A 61 -17.33 -16.05 9.35
C THR A 61 -16.92 -15.03 8.29
N CYS A 62 -16.17 -14.00 8.67
CA CYS A 62 -15.65 -13.01 7.73
C CYS A 62 -14.71 -13.64 6.71
N GLN A 63 -13.81 -14.55 7.12
CA GLN A 63 -12.90 -15.25 6.23
C GLN A 63 -13.64 -16.12 5.20
N VAL A 64 -14.71 -16.82 5.60
CA VAL A 64 -15.56 -17.62 4.71
C VAL A 64 -16.23 -16.76 3.64
N LEU A 65 -16.84 -15.65 4.04
CA LEU A 65 -17.44 -14.70 3.10
C LEU A 65 -16.39 -14.06 2.19
N PHE A 66 -15.25 -13.69 2.76
CA PHE A 66 -14.17 -13.05 2.03
C PHE A 66 -13.55 -13.98 0.98
N GLU A 67 -13.32 -15.26 1.29
CA GLU A 67 -12.83 -16.22 0.30
C GLU A 67 -13.79 -16.34 -0.87
N LYS A 68 -15.09 -16.54 -0.61
CA LYS A 68 -16.10 -16.62 -1.67
C LYS A 68 -16.11 -15.37 -2.54
N PHE A 69 -16.09 -14.20 -1.91
CA PHE A 69 -16.00 -12.91 -2.59
C PHE A 69 -14.75 -12.76 -3.49
N VAL A 70 -13.59 -13.16 -2.97
CA VAL A 70 -12.34 -13.17 -3.72
C VAL A 70 -12.42 -14.13 -4.90
N MET A 71 -12.88 -15.36 -4.67
CA MET A 71 -12.97 -16.41 -5.70
C MET A 71 -13.94 -16.03 -6.82
N ASP A 72 -15.10 -15.46 -6.48
CA ASP A 72 -16.07 -14.99 -7.47
C ASP A 72 -15.47 -13.93 -8.39
N SER A 73 -14.63 -13.05 -7.86
CA SER A 73 -13.96 -12.01 -8.66
C SER A 73 -12.74 -12.55 -9.42
N PHE A 74 -11.92 -13.36 -8.75
CA PHE A 74 -10.62 -13.82 -9.24
C PHE A 74 -10.76 -14.78 -10.42
N CYS A 75 -11.77 -15.65 -10.39
CA CYS A 75 -12.00 -16.61 -11.46
C CYS A 75 -12.37 -15.91 -12.80
N HIS A 76 -12.84 -14.65 -12.79
CA HIS A 76 -13.06 -13.88 -14.02
C HIS A 76 -11.78 -13.39 -14.71
N LEU A 77 -10.63 -13.51 -14.06
CA LEU A 77 -9.34 -13.18 -14.69
C LEU A 77 -8.98 -14.19 -15.78
N GLN A 78 -8.14 -13.77 -16.72
CA GLN A 78 -7.58 -14.71 -17.69
C GLN A 78 -6.67 -15.72 -16.99
N ASN A 79 -6.60 -16.96 -17.46
CA ASN A 79 -5.75 -18.02 -16.88
C ASN A 79 -4.31 -17.54 -16.65
N GLN A 80 -3.73 -16.79 -17.60
CA GLN A 80 -2.38 -16.24 -17.43
C GLN A 80 -2.25 -15.31 -16.21
N GLN A 81 -3.27 -14.50 -15.92
CA GLN A 81 -3.27 -13.62 -14.74
C GLN A 81 -3.52 -14.39 -13.45
N GLN A 82 -4.36 -15.43 -13.49
CA GLN A 82 -4.63 -16.30 -12.33
C GLN A 82 -3.37 -17.01 -11.85
N GLN A 83 -2.54 -17.48 -12.79
CA GLN A 83 -1.25 -18.14 -12.49
C GLN A 83 -0.19 -17.20 -11.90
N LEU A 84 -0.42 -15.89 -11.92
CA LEU A 84 0.48 -14.87 -11.38
C LEU A 84 0.06 -14.37 -10.00
N TYR A 85 -0.80 -15.11 -9.31
CA TYR A 85 -1.18 -14.80 -7.93
C TYR A 85 0.06 -14.73 -7.02
N TYR A 86 0.11 -13.72 -6.15
CA TYR A 86 1.16 -13.58 -5.14
C TYR A 86 0.57 -13.14 -3.79
N GLN A 87 1.29 -13.48 -2.73
CA GLN A 87 0.92 -13.13 -1.36
C GLN A 87 1.02 -11.62 -1.12
N GLY A 88 -0.05 -11.01 -0.58
CA GLY A 88 -0.17 -9.57 -0.34
C GLY A 88 -1.16 -8.88 -1.30
N LEU A 89 -1.55 -9.57 -2.39
CA LEU A 89 -2.58 -9.08 -3.31
C LEU A 89 -3.91 -8.85 -2.57
N LEU A 90 -4.28 -9.77 -1.67
CA LEU A 90 -5.53 -9.73 -0.90
C LEU A 90 -5.67 -8.55 0.07
N ASP A 91 -4.57 -7.85 0.42
CA ASP A 91 -4.63 -6.72 1.37
C ASP A 91 -5.58 -5.62 0.90
N VAL A 92 -5.59 -5.30 -0.39
CA VAL A 92 -6.49 -4.27 -0.96
C VAL A 92 -7.92 -4.80 -1.09
N PHE A 93 -8.09 -6.09 -1.40
CA PHE A 93 -9.41 -6.71 -1.52
C PHE A 93 -10.10 -6.84 -0.17
N GLU A 94 -9.36 -7.08 0.92
CA GLU A 94 -9.88 -7.04 2.29
C GLU A 94 -10.54 -5.68 2.58
N LEU A 95 -9.98 -4.59 2.05
CA LEU A 95 -10.55 -3.24 2.23
C LEU A 95 -11.78 -2.99 1.36
N SER A 96 -11.83 -3.56 0.15
CA SER A 96 -13.04 -3.57 -0.68
C SER A 96 -14.18 -4.30 0.04
N PHE A 97 -13.89 -5.50 0.55
CA PHE A 97 -14.80 -6.28 1.39
C PHE A 97 -15.26 -5.48 2.61
N ALA A 98 -14.31 -4.95 3.39
CA ALA A 98 -14.60 -4.24 4.63
C ALA A 98 -15.41 -2.96 4.40
N ALA A 99 -15.20 -2.30 3.27
CA ALA A 99 -16.00 -1.16 2.89
C ALA A 99 -17.46 -1.57 2.68
N PHE A 100 -17.73 -2.57 1.84
CA PHE A 100 -19.09 -2.87 1.41
C PHE A 100 -19.84 -3.91 2.25
N ALA A 101 -19.18 -4.63 3.16
CA ALA A 101 -19.81 -5.62 4.02
C ALA A 101 -20.91 -5.01 4.91
N ASP A 102 -22.05 -5.68 4.98
CA ASP A 102 -23.10 -5.41 5.95
C ASP A 102 -22.86 -6.25 7.21
N TYR A 103 -22.07 -5.69 8.12
CA TYR A 103 -21.73 -6.35 9.39
C TYR A 103 -22.95 -6.65 10.27
N THR A 104 -24.04 -5.89 10.15
CA THR A 104 -25.27 -6.18 10.90
C THR A 104 -25.91 -7.46 10.36
N LYS A 105 -26.02 -7.56 9.03
CA LYS A 105 -26.57 -8.74 8.38
C LYS A 105 -25.69 -9.97 8.63
N ILE A 106 -24.37 -9.85 8.49
CA ILE A 106 -23.40 -10.92 8.78
C ILE A 106 -23.59 -11.42 10.22
N SER A 107 -23.64 -10.50 11.19
CA SER A 107 -23.84 -10.84 12.60
C SER A 107 -25.13 -11.62 12.84
N SER A 108 -26.24 -11.20 12.20
CA SER A 108 -27.55 -11.86 12.34
C SER A 108 -27.66 -13.25 11.70
N CYS A 109 -26.75 -13.57 10.79
CA CYS A 109 -26.76 -14.82 10.01
C CYS A 109 -25.55 -15.71 10.30
N GLN A 110 -24.85 -15.51 11.42
CA GLN A 110 -23.63 -16.27 11.74
C GLN A 110 -23.85 -17.80 11.75
N ASP A 111 -25.04 -18.25 12.15
CA ASP A 111 -25.41 -19.67 12.20
C ASP A 111 -25.46 -20.34 10.82
N TRP A 112 -25.46 -19.57 9.73
CA TRP A 112 -25.47 -20.10 8.37
C TRP A 112 -24.07 -20.52 7.91
N PHE A 113 -23.03 -20.08 8.62
CA PHE A 113 -21.65 -20.37 8.26
C PHE A 113 -21.14 -21.55 9.07
N GLN A 114 -20.86 -22.65 8.37
CA GLN A 114 -20.20 -23.81 8.97
C GLN A 114 -18.70 -23.73 8.69
N TYR A 115 -17.91 -23.59 9.75
CA TYR A 115 -16.44 -23.67 9.70
C TYR A 115 -15.97 -24.77 10.65
N GLN A 116 -15.07 -25.65 10.21
CA GLN A 116 -14.36 -26.57 11.10
C GLN A 116 -13.00 -25.96 11.42
N GLU A 117 -12.56 -26.03 12.67
CA GLU A 117 -11.26 -25.49 13.11
C GLU A 117 -10.08 -26.00 12.27
N ASN A 118 -10.20 -27.23 11.76
CA ASN A 118 -9.17 -27.92 10.99
C ASN A 118 -9.47 -28.04 9.48
N ASN A 119 -10.66 -27.63 9.03
CA ASN A 119 -11.09 -27.72 7.63
C ASN A 119 -12.08 -26.60 7.30
N PHE A 120 -11.57 -25.59 6.61
CA PHE A 120 -12.37 -24.52 6.07
C PHE A 120 -13.09 -25.01 4.81
N LYS A 121 -14.41 -24.81 4.72
CA LYS A 121 -15.20 -25.08 3.52
C LYS A 121 -15.63 -23.75 2.89
N PRO A 122 -15.43 -23.54 1.59
CA PRO A 122 -15.95 -22.37 0.90
C PRO A 122 -17.47 -22.28 1.08
N PHE A 123 -17.99 -21.06 1.21
CA PHE A 123 -19.43 -20.84 1.21
C PHE A 123 -19.95 -20.85 -0.23
N TYR A 124 -20.80 -21.82 -0.54
CA TYR A 124 -21.38 -21.98 -1.88
C TYR A 124 -22.77 -21.34 -2.04
N GLY A 125 -23.32 -20.72 -0.99
CA GLY A 125 -24.59 -20.02 -1.07
C GLY A 125 -24.48 -18.62 -1.70
N ASP A 126 -25.63 -17.96 -1.84
CA ASP A 126 -25.70 -16.57 -2.27
C ASP A 126 -25.22 -15.63 -1.16
N ILE A 127 -24.12 -14.90 -1.42
CA ILE A 127 -23.55 -13.92 -0.49
C ILE A 127 -24.00 -12.49 -0.73
N SER A 128 -24.83 -12.23 -1.74
CA SER A 128 -25.24 -10.89 -2.16
C SER A 128 -25.82 -10.06 -1.02
N GLN A 129 -26.65 -10.69 -0.17
CA GLN A 129 -27.30 -10.05 0.97
C GLN A 129 -26.34 -9.55 2.05
N PHE A 130 -25.08 -10.02 2.08
CA PHE A 130 -24.09 -9.62 3.08
C PHE A 130 -23.33 -8.35 2.69
N PHE A 131 -23.72 -7.70 1.59
CA PHE A 131 -23.11 -6.46 1.11
C PHE A 131 -24.15 -5.35 0.95
N GLN A 132 -23.71 -4.12 1.19
CA GLN A 132 -24.51 -2.90 1.11
C GLN A 132 -24.65 -2.37 -0.33
N ILE A 133 -24.16 -3.12 -1.30
CA ILE A 133 -24.16 -2.79 -2.72
C ILE A 133 -24.59 -4.04 -3.50
N ASP A 134 -25.14 -3.82 -4.69
CA ASP A 134 -25.32 -4.87 -5.68
C ASP A 134 -24.05 -5.71 -5.84
N TYR A 135 -24.18 -7.03 -5.66
CA TYR A 135 -23.03 -7.92 -5.59
C TYR A 135 -22.32 -8.08 -6.94
N GLU A 136 -23.06 -8.05 -8.05
CA GLU A 136 -22.47 -8.05 -9.39
C GLU A 136 -21.57 -6.82 -9.58
N MET A 137 -22.05 -5.63 -9.18
CA MET A 137 -21.25 -4.41 -9.18
C MET A 137 -20.00 -4.52 -8.31
N LEU A 138 -20.09 -5.16 -7.14
CA LEU A 138 -18.94 -5.35 -6.26
C LEU A 138 -17.89 -6.30 -6.89
N THR A 139 -18.34 -7.37 -7.56
CA THR A 139 -17.48 -8.27 -8.34
C THR A 139 -16.79 -7.52 -9.48
N ILE A 140 -17.49 -6.65 -10.20
CA ILE A 140 -16.93 -5.79 -11.25
C ILE A 140 -15.86 -4.85 -10.68
N ILE A 141 -16.12 -4.22 -9.53
CA ILE A 141 -15.15 -3.35 -8.84
C ILE A 141 -13.85 -4.11 -8.56
N ASN A 142 -13.96 -5.32 -7.99
CA ASN A 142 -12.80 -6.15 -7.72
C ASN A 142 -12.05 -6.59 -8.98
N LEU A 143 -12.75 -7.02 -10.02
CA LEU A 143 -12.12 -7.41 -11.27
C LEU A 143 -11.34 -6.24 -11.91
N ASN A 144 -11.90 -5.04 -11.83
CA ASN A 144 -11.24 -3.82 -12.28
C ASN A 144 -10.05 -3.43 -11.39
N LEU A 145 -10.13 -3.67 -10.08
CA LEU A 145 -8.99 -3.53 -9.16
C LEU A 145 -7.85 -4.49 -9.52
N TYR A 146 -8.13 -5.78 -9.73
CA TYR A 146 -7.12 -6.75 -10.20
C TYR A 146 -6.46 -6.27 -11.49
N SER A 147 -7.29 -5.86 -12.47
CA SER A 147 -6.81 -5.38 -13.76
C SER A 147 -5.94 -4.12 -13.63
N TYR A 148 -6.29 -3.22 -12.71
CA TYR A 148 -5.50 -2.03 -12.41
C TYR A 148 -4.15 -2.39 -11.79
N LEU A 149 -4.13 -3.24 -10.76
CA LEU A 149 -2.90 -3.68 -10.10
C LEU A 149 -1.99 -4.45 -11.06
N PHE A 150 -2.58 -5.28 -11.93
CA PHE A 150 -1.87 -5.97 -13.00
C PHE A 150 -1.23 -4.99 -13.97
N LYS A 151 -1.95 -3.96 -14.44
CA LYS A 151 -1.37 -2.94 -15.34
C LYS A 151 -0.19 -2.17 -14.70
N GLN A 152 -0.20 -1.97 -13.38
CA GLN A 152 0.86 -1.26 -12.67
C GLN A 152 2.11 -2.10 -12.45
N THR A 153 1.95 -3.39 -12.19
CA THR A 153 3.05 -4.24 -11.69
C THR A 153 3.38 -5.41 -12.62
N ASN A 154 2.48 -5.76 -13.53
CA ASN A 154 2.41 -7.05 -14.24
C ASN A 154 2.56 -8.25 -13.30
N PHE A 155 2.29 -8.06 -12.00
CA PHE A 155 2.59 -9.01 -10.93
C PHE A 155 4.05 -9.52 -10.99
N SER A 156 4.96 -8.68 -11.46
CA SER A 156 6.37 -9.00 -11.66
C SER A 156 7.22 -8.53 -10.48
N ILE A 157 7.96 -9.47 -9.88
CA ILE A 157 8.93 -9.18 -8.82
C ILE A 157 9.96 -8.16 -9.29
N ASP A 158 10.41 -8.21 -10.54
CA ASP A 158 11.38 -7.25 -11.09
C ASP A 158 10.82 -5.81 -11.14
N VAL A 159 9.54 -5.66 -11.47
CA VAL A 159 8.89 -4.35 -11.45
C VAL A 159 8.80 -3.84 -10.02
N MET A 160 8.42 -4.69 -9.06
CA MET A 160 8.32 -4.30 -7.65
C MET A 160 9.70 -3.99 -7.04
N ASN A 161 10.75 -4.73 -7.41
CA ASN A 161 12.13 -4.46 -7.00
C ASN A 161 12.62 -3.10 -7.51
N LYS A 162 12.23 -2.69 -8.73
CA LYS A 162 12.52 -1.33 -9.22
C LYS A 162 11.89 -0.26 -8.33
N GLN A 163 10.69 -0.48 -7.81
CA GLN A 163 10.06 0.43 -6.84
C GLN A 163 10.79 0.43 -5.48
N GLY A 164 11.31 -0.72 -5.06
CA GLY A 164 12.19 -0.83 -3.89
C GLY A 164 13.46 0.02 -4.04
N ILE A 165 14.11 -0.05 -5.21
CA ILE A 165 15.28 0.79 -5.56
C ILE A 165 14.91 2.28 -5.56
N MET A 166 13.75 2.66 -6.11
CA MET A 166 13.27 4.05 -6.07
C MET A 166 13.10 4.55 -4.64
N THR A 167 12.51 3.72 -3.77
CA THR A 167 12.35 4.02 -2.34
C THR A 167 13.71 4.18 -1.65
N ARG A 168 14.67 3.29 -1.92
CA ARG A 168 16.05 3.40 -1.42
C ARG A 168 16.72 4.70 -1.83
N ASN A 169 16.55 5.11 -3.09
CA ASN A 169 17.09 6.38 -3.59
C ASN A 169 16.44 7.58 -2.89
N TYR A 170 15.15 7.50 -2.58
CA TYR A 170 14.48 8.51 -1.77
C TYR A 170 15.01 8.56 -0.34
N ILE A 171 15.32 7.41 0.29
CA ILE A 171 15.91 7.37 1.62
C ILE A 171 17.27 8.05 1.60
N ASN A 172 18.15 7.69 0.65
CA ASN A 172 19.45 8.35 0.49
C ASN A 172 19.32 9.88 0.35
N LYS A 173 18.38 10.32 -0.49
CA LYS A 173 18.20 11.74 -0.79
C LYS A 173 17.62 12.55 0.38
N TYR A 174 16.68 11.98 1.14
CA TYR A 174 15.88 12.74 2.11
C TYR A 174 16.11 12.36 3.57
N ASP A 175 16.79 11.24 3.84
CA ASP A 175 17.12 10.77 5.17
C ASP A 175 18.45 10.00 5.15
N SER A 176 19.54 10.73 4.89
CA SER A 176 20.89 10.17 4.76
C SER A 176 21.33 9.36 5.99
N GLN A 177 20.86 9.73 7.19
CA GLN A 177 21.18 9.01 8.42
C GLN A 177 20.50 7.63 8.46
N LEU A 178 19.22 7.57 8.06
CA LEU A 178 18.55 6.27 7.88
C LEU A 178 19.23 5.46 6.78
N PHE A 179 19.68 6.11 5.69
CA PHE A 179 20.39 5.44 4.61
C PHE A 179 21.69 4.78 5.08
N GLU A 180 22.54 5.51 5.80
CA GLU A 180 23.81 5.01 6.37
C GLU A 180 23.59 3.80 7.28
N MET A 181 22.48 3.76 8.02
CA MET A 181 22.18 2.65 8.90
C MET A 181 21.65 1.42 8.15
N ILE A 182 20.89 1.60 7.06
CA ILE A 182 20.30 0.46 6.30
C ILE A 182 21.18 -0.01 5.15
N GLU A 183 22.20 0.75 4.74
CA GLU A 183 23.09 0.34 3.65
C GLU A 183 24.00 -0.84 4.01
N ILE A 184 24.15 -1.13 5.31
CA ILE A 184 24.84 -2.33 5.80
C ILE A 184 24.09 -3.62 5.46
N ILE A 185 22.79 -3.53 5.16
CA ILE A 185 21.97 -4.68 4.77
C ILE A 185 22.39 -5.14 3.36
N PRO A 186 22.74 -6.42 3.17
CA PRO A 186 23.02 -6.99 1.85
C PRO A 186 21.88 -6.70 0.87
N LYS A 187 22.22 -6.35 -0.37
CA LYS A 187 21.23 -5.88 -1.37
C LYS A 187 20.05 -6.84 -1.57
N ASN A 188 20.31 -8.14 -1.65
CA ASN A 188 19.30 -9.18 -1.80
C ASN A 188 18.31 -9.23 -0.62
N GLU A 189 18.81 -9.00 0.59
CA GLU A 189 17.98 -8.97 1.81
C GLU A 189 17.16 -7.67 1.86
N PHE A 190 17.79 -6.54 1.53
CA PHE A 190 17.11 -5.25 1.45
C PHE A 190 15.94 -5.27 0.45
N ASP A 191 16.17 -5.80 -0.76
CA ASP A 191 15.16 -5.92 -1.80
C ASP A 191 13.97 -6.78 -1.31
N THR A 192 14.25 -7.87 -0.61
CA THR A 192 13.21 -8.76 -0.03
C THR A 192 12.39 -8.06 1.06
N ILE A 193 13.04 -7.29 1.95
CA ILE A 193 12.33 -6.53 2.98
C ILE A 193 11.48 -5.42 2.35
N MET A 194 12.03 -4.71 1.38
CA MET A 194 11.32 -3.64 0.68
C MET A 194 10.15 -4.14 -0.15
N LEU A 195 10.23 -5.36 -0.71
CA LEU A 195 9.16 -5.96 -1.49
C LEU A 195 7.84 -5.97 -0.70
N LYS A 196 7.87 -6.35 0.58
CA LYS A 196 6.69 -6.34 1.46
C LYS A 196 6.03 -4.95 1.52
N ASN A 197 6.85 -3.91 1.61
CA ASN A 197 6.40 -2.52 1.68
C ASN A 197 5.82 -2.01 0.35
N GLN A 198 6.36 -2.46 -0.78
CA GLN A 198 5.89 -2.04 -2.10
C GLN A 198 4.59 -2.74 -2.51
N VAL A 199 4.53 -4.06 -2.33
CA VAL A 199 3.45 -4.92 -2.84
C VAL A 199 2.06 -4.43 -2.45
N SER A 200 1.90 -4.00 -1.21
CA SER A 200 0.63 -3.49 -0.68
C SER A 200 0.75 -2.08 -0.09
N CYS A 201 1.73 -1.28 -0.50
CA CYS A 201 1.93 0.11 -0.03
C CYS A 201 1.85 0.22 1.51
N CYS A 202 2.62 -0.61 2.21
CA CYS A 202 2.67 -0.72 3.68
C CYS A 202 1.36 -1.17 4.36
N LEU A 203 0.33 -1.63 3.63
CA LEU A 203 -0.90 -2.13 4.24
C LEU A 203 -0.64 -3.28 5.21
N HIS A 204 0.31 -4.17 4.91
CA HIS A 204 0.66 -5.29 5.78
C HIS A 204 1.21 -4.87 7.15
N SER A 205 1.68 -3.61 7.29
CA SER A 205 2.25 -3.08 8.53
C SER A 205 1.19 -2.45 9.45
N THR A 206 -0.10 -2.51 9.11
CA THR A 206 -1.16 -1.89 9.92
C THR A 206 -2.37 -2.81 10.10
N ASN A 207 -2.94 -2.76 11.31
CA ASN A 207 -4.25 -3.31 11.64
C ASN A 207 -5.31 -2.21 11.83
N SER A 208 -4.96 -0.92 11.70
CA SER A 208 -5.93 0.17 11.72
C SER A 208 -6.65 0.22 10.38
N LEU A 209 -7.98 0.10 10.43
CA LEU A 209 -8.80 0.19 9.23
C LEU A 209 -8.77 1.60 8.63
N GLU A 210 -8.70 2.64 9.47
CA GLU A 210 -8.58 4.04 9.09
C GLU A 210 -7.28 4.32 8.32
N ILE A 211 -6.13 3.88 8.86
CA ILE A 211 -4.84 4.01 8.17
C ILE A 211 -4.89 3.20 6.87
N SER A 212 -5.43 1.98 6.92
CA SER A 212 -5.52 1.10 5.75
C SER A 212 -6.31 1.74 4.61
N PHE A 213 -7.47 2.33 4.89
CA PHE A 213 -8.24 3.05 3.86
C PHE A 213 -7.45 4.20 3.25
N LYS A 214 -6.70 4.96 4.07
CA LYS A 214 -5.90 6.09 3.56
C LYS A 214 -4.73 5.62 2.71
N LEU A 215 -4.01 4.58 3.12
CA LEU A 215 -2.92 3.99 2.35
C LEU A 215 -3.41 3.39 1.04
N ALA A 216 -4.54 2.67 1.06
CA ALA A 216 -5.14 2.11 -0.15
C ALA A 216 -5.64 3.21 -1.11
N GLU A 217 -6.24 4.28 -0.60
CA GLU A 217 -6.58 5.46 -1.41
C GLU A 217 -5.33 6.01 -2.11
N LEU A 218 -4.23 6.20 -1.38
CA LEU A 218 -2.98 6.71 -1.95
C LEU A 218 -2.38 5.74 -2.96
N TYR A 219 -2.41 4.44 -2.68
CA TYR A 219 -1.91 3.40 -3.57
C TYR A 219 -2.68 3.34 -4.90
N LEU A 220 -4.01 3.43 -4.83
CA LEU A 220 -4.89 3.34 -6.01
C LEU A 220 -5.01 4.66 -6.80
N THR A 221 -4.51 5.77 -6.27
CA THR A 221 -4.62 7.09 -6.90
C THR A 221 -3.30 7.74 -7.29
N SER A 222 -2.19 7.33 -6.67
CA SER A 222 -0.88 7.92 -6.90
C SER A 222 -0.08 7.14 -7.94
N GLU A 223 0.76 7.85 -8.70
CA GLU A 223 1.78 7.22 -9.54
C GLU A 223 2.87 6.54 -8.69
N ILE A 224 3.57 5.56 -9.27
CA ILE A 224 4.59 4.76 -8.58
C ILE A 224 5.64 5.62 -7.87
N ASP A 225 6.13 6.69 -8.51
CA ASP A 225 7.14 7.58 -7.92
C ASP A 225 6.66 8.23 -6.61
N LYS A 226 5.41 8.68 -6.60
CA LYS A 226 4.78 9.25 -5.41
C LYS A 226 4.54 8.19 -4.33
N GLN A 227 4.18 6.96 -4.71
CA GLN A 227 4.04 5.84 -3.76
C GLN A 227 5.36 5.53 -3.06
N SER A 228 6.47 5.41 -3.81
CA SER A 228 7.80 5.21 -3.24
C SER A 228 8.24 6.35 -2.32
N PHE A 229 7.91 7.59 -2.66
CA PHE A 229 8.15 8.74 -1.78
C PHE A 229 7.35 8.66 -0.48
N ILE A 230 6.06 8.28 -0.54
CA ILE A 230 5.20 8.10 0.65
C ILE A 230 5.76 7.01 1.56
N ILE A 231 6.10 5.85 1.00
CA ILE A 231 6.68 4.72 1.76
C ILE A 231 7.96 5.16 2.46
N GLN A 232 8.84 5.89 1.76
CA GLN A 232 10.04 6.43 2.38
C GLN A 232 9.73 7.38 3.54
N GLN A 233 8.79 8.31 3.36
CA GLN A 233 8.42 9.27 4.40
C GLN A 233 7.79 8.59 5.62
N LEU A 234 7.04 7.50 5.43
CA LEU A 234 6.51 6.69 6.52
C LEU A 234 7.61 5.95 7.25
N LEU A 235 8.53 5.31 6.51
CA LEU A 235 9.65 4.60 7.10
C LEU A 235 10.53 5.54 7.94
N SER A 236 10.90 6.71 7.39
CA SER A 236 11.65 7.73 8.13
C SER A 236 10.94 8.19 9.40
N LEU A 237 9.63 8.43 9.33
CA LEU A 237 8.85 8.78 10.52
C LEU A 237 8.85 7.64 11.54
N ALA A 238 8.62 6.41 11.08
CA ALA A 238 8.53 5.22 11.93
C ALA A 238 9.83 5.03 12.71
N CYS A 239 10.96 4.98 12.00
CA CYS A 239 12.29 4.83 12.60
C CYS A 239 12.53 5.88 13.70
N ARG A 240 12.18 7.14 13.45
CA ARG A 240 12.43 8.25 14.39
C ARG A 240 11.50 8.26 15.59
N LYS A 241 10.31 7.66 15.48
CA LYS A 241 9.34 7.60 16.57
C LYS A 241 9.46 6.34 17.41
N THR A 242 9.99 5.27 16.82
CA THR A 242 10.05 3.96 17.46
C THR A 242 11.46 3.62 17.94
N THR A 243 12.47 4.44 17.66
CA THR A 243 13.86 4.15 18.04
C THR A 243 14.53 5.37 18.68
N THR A 244 15.51 5.09 19.54
CA THR A 244 16.30 6.12 20.25
C THR A 244 17.56 6.55 19.51
N ILE A 245 18.00 5.80 18.50
CA ILE A 245 19.26 6.04 17.77
C ILE A 245 19.18 7.32 16.92
N PHE A 246 17.98 7.70 16.49
CA PHE A 246 17.76 8.85 15.64
C PHE A 246 17.48 10.16 16.38
N CYS A 247 17.57 10.18 17.72
CA CYS A 247 17.37 11.39 18.51
C CYS A 247 18.45 12.45 18.21
N GLU A 248 18.04 13.72 18.07
CA GLU A 248 18.89 14.91 17.88
C GLU A 248 19.41 15.16 16.45
N SER A 249 18.67 14.73 15.43
CA SER A 249 19.06 14.96 14.03
C SER A 249 18.54 16.29 13.45
N LYS A 250 19.18 16.80 12.38
CA LYS A 250 18.66 17.91 11.56
C LYS A 250 17.27 17.63 10.96
N TYR A 251 16.93 16.35 10.76
CA TYR A 251 15.63 15.90 10.25
C TYR A 251 14.56 15.86 11.34
N ASP A 252 14.95 15.92 12.63
CA ASP A 252 13.99 15.92 13.73
C ASP A 252 13.09 17.13 13.66
N LYS A 253 13.53 18.28 13.13
CA LYS A 253 12.64 19.44 12.97
C LYS A 253 11.39 19.11 12.13
N LEU A 254 11.49 18.20 11.17
CA LEU A 254 10.36 17.79 10.31
C LEU A 254 9.39 16.86 11.05
N TYR A 255 9.89 16.02 11.97
CA TYR A 255 9.10 14.96 12.61
C TYR A 255 8.82 15.20 14.10
N LYS A 256 9.48 16.18 14.73
CA LYS A 256 9.44 16.45 16.17
C LYS A 256 8.03 16.74 16.67
N ASN A 257 7.26 17.48 15.89
CA ASN A 257 5.91 17.91 16.27
C ASN A 257 4.82 16.88 15.92
N ILE A 258 5.19 15.73 15.36
CA ILE A 258 4.24 14.65 15.09
C ILE A 258 4.11 13.83 16.37
N ASP A 259 3.03 14.03 17.12
CA ASP A 259 2.80 13.35 18.39
C ASP A 259 2.17 11.97 18.15
N VAL A 260 2.90 10.90 18.46
CA VAL A 260 2.45 9.52 18.25
C VAL A 260 2.78 8.68 19.47
N SER A 261 1.92 7.72 19.76
CA SER A 261 2.12 6.72 20.80
C SER A 261 2.78 5.49 20.19
N CYS A 262 4.07 5.29 20.44
CA CYS A 262 4.83 4.16 19.91
C CYS A 262 5.59 3.43 21.02
N LYS A 263 5.64 2.11 20.95
CA LYS A 263 6.58 1.33 21.75
C LYS A 263 8.00 1.54 21.21
N GLN A 264 8.92 1.86 22.11
CA GLN A 264 10.34 1.98 21.75
C GLN A 264 10.93 0.60 21.47
N LEU A 265 11.55 0.46 20.31
CA LEU A 265 12.40 -0.67 19.96
C LEU A 265 13.69 -0.56 20.76
N ARG A 266 14.04 -1.62 21.48
CA ARG A 266 15.32 -1.71 22.18
C ARG A 266 16.37 -2.11 21.16
N LEU A 267 17.31 -1.22 20.91
CA LEU A 267 18.39 -1.43 19.94
C LEU A 267 19.72 -1.31 20.67
N SER A 268 20.64 -2.22 20.37
CA SER A 268 21.91 -2.35 21.10
C SER A 268 23.04 -1.52 20.52
N ASP A 269 22.99 -1.16 19.23
CA ASP A 269 24.11 -0.58 18.45
C ASP A 269 23.76 -0.41 16.95
N ASP A 270 24.64 0.25 16.17
CA ASP A 270 24.58 0.37 14.70
C ASP A 270 24.97 -0.96 14.00
N SER A 271 24.22 -2.02 14.29
CA SER A 271 24.47 -3.39 13.81
C SER A 271 23.52 -3.78 12.67
N LEU A 272 23.89 -4.81 11.91
CA LEU A 272 23.02 -5.41 10.88
C LEU A 272 21.67 -5.86 11.46
N GLU A 273 21.68 -6.38 12.68
CA GLU A 273 20.46 -6.78 13.41
C GLU A 273 19.56 -5.58 13.67
N THR A 274 20.11 -4.47 14.15
CA THR A 274 19.37 -3.20 14.33
C THR A 274 18.75 -2.72 13.02
N ALA A 275 19.50 -2.75 11.92
CA ALA A 275 18.99 -2.35 10.61
C ALA A 275 17.82 -3.25 10.15
N HIS A 276 17.91 -4.56 10.37
CA HIS A 276 16.82 -5.49 10.09
C HIS A 276 15.58 -5.24 10.94
N ILE A 277 15.74 -5.05 12.26
CA ILE A 277 14.64 -4.76 13.18
C ILE A 277 13.92 -3.49 12.72
N ILE A 278 14.67 -2.45 12.37
CA ILE A 278 14.09 -1.18 11.95
C ILE A 278 13.28 -1.32 10.66
N MET A 279 13.85 -1.99 9.66
CA MET A 279 13.19 -2.18 8.37
C MET A 279 11.98 -3.13 8.44
N SER A 280 11.95 -4.05 9.41
CA SER A 280 10.86 -5.00 9.62
C SER A 280 9.74 -4.44 10.51
N ASP A 281 10.09 -3.81 11.63
CA ASP A 281 9.17 -3.64 12.75
C ASP A 281 8.76 -2.20 13.02
N ALA A 282 9.60 -1.22 12.65
CA ALA A 282 9.35 0.19 12.98
C ALA A 282 7.98 0.66 12.44
N MET A 283 7.65 0.33 11.19
CA MET A 283 6.36 0.73 10.61
C MET A 283 5.18 0.10 11.35
N SER A 284 5.30 -1.16 11.78
CA SER A 284 4.24 -1.84 12.53
C SER A 284 4.01 -1.23 13.92
N GLN A 285 5.03 -0.63 14.54
CA GLN A 285 4.91 0.11 15.80
C GLN A 285 4.32 1.52 15.61
N LEU A 286 4.48 2.11 14.42
CA LEU A 286 3.94 3.42 14.08
C LEU A 286 2.47 3.34 13.64
N LEU A 287 2.16 2.41 12.73
CA LEU A 287 0.89 2.35 12.01
C LEU A 287 -0.20 1.59 12.79
N THR A 288 -0.43 2.00 14.04
CA THR A 288 -1.40 1.41 14.95
C THR A 288 -2.71 2.22 14.99
N PRO A 289 -3.84 1.66 15.47
CA PRO A 289 -5.12 2.37 15.56
C PRO A 289 -5.04 3.65 16.40
N GLU A 290 -4.24 3.66 17.47
CA GLU A 290 -4.08 4.82 18.36
C GLU A 290 -3.46 6.02 17.63
N ASN A 291 -2.66 5.77 16.59
CA ASN A 291 -2.00 6.80 15.81
C ASN A 291 -2.78 7.20 14.55
N ALA A 292 -3.94 6.59 14.28
CA ALA A 292 -4.65 6.71 13.01
C ALA A 292 -4.89 8.16 12.56
N PHE A 293 -5.40 9.00 13.46
CA PHE A 293 -5.68 10.41 13.17
C PHE A 293 -4.42 11.18 12.76
N VAL A 294 -3.35 11.07 13.54
CA VAL A 294 -2.10 11.80 13.31
C VAL A 294 -1.40 11.31 12.04
N ILE A 295 -1.42 10.00 11.79
CA ILE A 295 -0.83 9.41 10.58
C ILE A 295 -1.59 9.82 9.32
N GLN A 296 -2.92 9.90 9.35
CA GLN A 296 -3.70 10.40 8.22
C GLN A 296 -3.34 11.86 7.88
N GLN A 297 -3.27 12.73 8.89
CA GLN A 297 -2.86 14.13 8.70
C GLN A 297 -1.43 14.23 8.16
N TYR A 298 -0.52 13.41 8.68
CA TYR A 298 0.84 13.35 8.20
C TYR A 298 0.91 12.94 6.72
N LEU A 299 0.15 11.92 6.32
CA LEU A 299 0.07 11.47 4.92
C LEU A 299 -0.46 12.57 3.99
N ASP A 300 -1.45 13.34 4.42
CA ASP A 300 -1.93 14.49 3.65
C ASP A 300 -0.84 15.54 3.44
N GLN A 301 -0.06 15.84 4.48
CA GLN A 301 1.10 16.74 4.38
C GLN A 301 2.20 16.17 3.47
N VAL A 302 2.46 14.86 3.51
CA VAL A 302 3.42 14.19 2.60
C VAL A 302 3.00 14.39 1.14
N VAL A 303 1.71 14.20 0.82
CA VAL A 303 1.17 14.38 -0.54
C VAL A 303 1.36 15.81 -1.04
N GLN A 304 1.11 16.80 -0.18
CA GLN A 304 1.32 18.22 -0.51
C GLN A 304 2.80 18.55 -0.73
N ARG A 305 3.69 18.01 0.13
CA ARG A 305 5.15 18.17 0.00
C ARG A 305 5.66 17.57 -1.30
N TYR A 306 5.20 16.39 -1.68
CA TYR A 306 5.57 15.76 -2.96
C TYR A 306 5.17 16.62 -4.16
N SER A 307 3.96 17.17 -4.16
CA SER A 307 3.47 18.03 -5.26
C SER A 307 4.35 19.28 -5.43
N SER A 308 4.75 19.88 -4.30
CA SER A 308 5.66 21.03 -4.27
C SER A 308 7.06 20.66 -4.81
N TYR A 309 7.58 19.49 -4.44
CA TYR A 309 8.84 18.97 -4.94
C TYR A 309 8.80 18.72 -6.46
N LYS A 310 7.77 18.03 -6.97
CA LYS A 310 7.63 17.71 -8.40
C LYS A 310 7.56 18.98 -9.25
N LEU A 311 6.82 19.99 -8.79
CA LEU A 311 6.77 21.30 -9.44
C LEU A 311 8.16 21.95 -9.49
N GLN A 312 8.91 21.94 -8.39
CA GLN A 312 10.27 22.50 -8.36
C GLN A 312 11.23 21.74 -9.28
N SER A 313 11.18 20.41 -9.29
CA SER A 313 11.99 19.57 -10.17
C SER A 313 11.72 19.89 -11.65
N ASN A 314 10.44 20.00 -12.03
CA ASN A 314 10.04 20.36 -13.39
C ASN A 314 10.53 21.76 -13.78
N ILE A 315 10.49 22.72 -12.86
CA ILE A 315 11.02 24.08 -13.11
C ILE A 315 12.54 24.04 -13.33
N VAL A 316 13.28 23.28 -12.51
CA VAL A 316 14.73 23.13 -12.66
C VAL A 316 15.07 22.47 -14.00
N LEU A 317 14.38 21.39 -14.36
CA LEU A 317 14.57 20.71 -15.63
C LEU A 317 14.25 21.62 -16.82
N ALA A 318 13.11 22.34 -16.78
CA ALA A 318 12.76 23.31 -17.82
C ALA A 318 13.79 24.43 -17.94
N THR A 319 14.36 24.87 -16.81
CA THR A 319 15.44 25.87 -16.79
C THR A 319 16.71 25.29 -17.42
N GLN A 320 17.10 24.06 -17.08
CA GLN A 320 18.27 23.39 -17.66
C GLN A 320 18.12 23.18 -19.16
N ILE A 321 16.95 22.72 -19.63
CA ILE A 321 16.65 22.58 -21.06
C ILE A 321 16.70 23.95 -21.74
N GLY A 322 16.08 24.98 -21.15
CA GLY A 322 16.13 26.34 -21.67
C GLY A 322 17.55 26.88 -21.79
N VAL A 323 18.41 26.63 -20.80
CA VAL A 323 19.84 26.99 -20.82
C VAL A 323 20.57 26.23 -21.92
N SER A 324 20.35 24.91 -22.05
CA SER A 324 20.98 24.08 -23.08
C SER A 324 20.55 24.48 -24.49
N VAL A 325 19.27 24.78 -24.71
CA VAL A 325 18.75 25.28 -25.99
C VAL A 325 19.30 26.67 -26.31
N ALA A 326 19.35 27.57 -25.33
CA ALA A 326 19.96 28.89 -25.51
C ALA A 326 21.46 28.79 -25.82
N ALA A 327 22.19 27.89 -25.15
CA ALA A 327 23.60 27.65 -25.42
C ALA A 327 23.83 27.09 -26.85
N LEU A 328 22.95 26.21 -27.32
CA LEU A 328 22.99 25.67 -28.69
C LEU A 328 22.61 26.73 -29.74
N ALA A 329 21.67 27.63 -29.43
CA ALA A 329 21.15 28.61 -30.38
C ALA A 329 22.01 29.89 -30.49
N VAL A 330 22.62 30.34 -29.39
CA VAL A 330 23.35 31.63 -29.34
C VAL A 330 24.76 31.52 -28.75
N GLY A 331 25.27 30.31 -28.50
CA GLY A 331 26.62 30.08 -27.99
C GLY A 331 26.82 30.56 -26.54
N LEU A 332 28.07 30.93 -26.20
CA LEU A 332 28.47 31.39 -24.86
C LEU A 332 27.58 32.51 -24.27
N PRO A 333 27.16 33.54 -25.05
CA PRO A 333 26.27 34.59 -24.55
C PRO A 333 24.91 34.07 -24.08
N GLY A 334 24.34 33.08 -24.79
CA GLY A 334 23.08 32.44 -24.41
C GLY A 334 23.18 31.65 -23.11
N LEU A 335 24.32 30.98 -22.88
CA LEU A 335 24.60 30.26 -21.65
C LEU A 335 24.71 31.22 -20.44
N ILE A 336 25.38 32.36 -20.61
CA ILE A 336 25.57 33.36 -19.54
C ILE A 336 24.23 33.96 -19.12
N VAL A 337 23.37 34.34 -20.07
CA VAL A 337 22.03 34.88 -19.77
C VAL A 337 21.14 33.83 -19.12
N GLY A 338 21.17 32.59 -19.62
CA GLY A 338 20.41 31.48 -19.05
C GLY A 338 20.82 31.16 -17.60
N LEU A 339 22.12 31.09 -17.31
CA LEU A 339 22.65 30.87 -15.97
C LEU A 339 22.34 32.03 -15.03
N SER A 340 22.38 33.28 -15.53
CA SER A 340 22.05 34.47 -14.76
C SER A 340 20.58 34.50 -14.34
N LEU A 341 19.66 34.13 -15.25
CA LEU A 341 18.24 34.03 -14.96
C LEU A 341 17.92 32.89 -13.99
N ALA A 342 18.60 31.73 -14.13
CA ALA A 342 18.49 30.61 -13.20
C ALA A 342 18.97 31.00 -11.78
N ALA A 343 20.12 31.67 -11.68
CA ALA A 343 20.70 32.14 -10.42
C ALA A 343 19.87 33.25 -9.76
N PHE A 344 19.32 34.18 -10.55
CA PHE A 344 18.46 35.25 -10.03
C PHE A 344 17.12 34.70 -9.48
N LYS A 345 16.56 33.67 -10.12
CA LYS A 345 15.34 32.99 -9.65
C LYS A 345 15.59 32.12 -8.42
N ALA A 346 16.80 31.58 -8.26
CA ALA A 346 17.24 30.86 -7.07
C ALA A 346 17.47 31.80 -5.86
N LYS A 347 17.93 33.05 -6.09
CA LYS A 347 18.17 34.06 -5.04
C LYS A 347 16.94 34.80 -4.53
N ARG A 348 15.80 34.73 -5.24
CA ARG A 348 14.53 35.32 -4.80
C ARG A 348 13.68 34.39 -3.92
N LYS A 349 14.22 33.24 -3.50
CA LYS A 349 13.62 32.32 -2.54
C LYS A 349 14.25 32.49 -1.17
#